data_AF-A0A952LZH7-F1
#
_entry.id   AF-A0A952LZH7-F1
#
_cell.length_a   1.000
_cell.length_b   1.000
_cell.length_c   1.000
_cell.angle_alpha   90.00
_cell.angle_beta   90.00
_cell.angle_gamma   90.00
#
_symmetry.space_group_name_H-M   'P 1'
#
loop_
_entity.id
_entity.type
_entity.pdbx_description
1 polymer ?
#
loop_
_entity_poly.entity_id
_entity_poly.type
_entity_poly.pdbx_seq_one_letter_code
_entity_poly.pdbx_strand_id
1 'polypeptide(L)' 'REELMMDQEELQKAWILRKFIHGMDEIEAMEFLLGRLQQTKTNDEFFDAMKR' A
#
# COMPACT_ATOMS: atom_id res chain seq x y z
N ARG A 1 -0.44 7.84 -16.69
CA ARG A 1 -1.54 6.86 -16.76
C ARG A 1 -1.07 5.62 -16.03
N GLU A 2 -1.31 5.55 -14.72
CA GLU A 2 -0.89 4.41 -13.88
C GLU A 2 -1.56 3.10 -14.36
N GLU A 3 -2.78 3.22 -14.91
CA GLU A 3 -3.52 2.21 -15.69
C GLU A 3 -2.81 1.58 -16.90
N LEU A 4 -1.67 2.14 -17.33
CA LEU A 4 -0.86 1.55 -18.41
C LEU A 4 0.38 0.81 -17.90
N MET A 5 0.67 0.89 -16.60
CA MET A 5 1.89 0.36 -16.00
C MET A 5 1.62 -0.68 -14.91
N MET A 6 0.37 -0.81 -14.50
CA MET A 6 -0.07 -1.69 -13.42
C MET A 6 -1.32 -2.41 -13.86
N ASP A 7 -1.46 -3.66 -13.43
CA ASP A 7 -2.66 -4.41 -13.70
C ASP A 7 -3.84 -3.85 -12.88
N GLN A 8 -5.07 -4.14 -13.34
CA GLN A 8 -6.28 -3.62 -12.71
C GLN A 8 -6.36 -3.97 -11.21
N GLU A 9 -5.85 -5.14 -10.83
CA GLU A 9 -5.80 -5.58 -9.43
C GLU A 9 -4.80 -4.76 -8.60
N GLU A 10 -3.61 -4.50 -9.15
CA GLU A 10 -2.59 -3.69 -8.49
C GLU A 10 -3.04 -2.24 -8.31
N LEU A 11 -3.74 -1.70 -9.31
CA LEU A 11 -4.37 -0.37 -9.21
C LEU A 11 -5.39 -0.29 -8.09
N GLN A 12 -6.24 -1.31 -7.93
CA GLN A 12 -7.19 -1.36 -6.82
C GLN A 12 -6.48 -1.42 -5.47
N LYS A 13 -5.42 -2.24 -5.35
CA LYS A 13 -4.58 -2.34 -4.15
C LYS A 13 -3.93 -0.98 -3.81
N ALA A 14 -3.33 -0.31 -4.78
CA ALA A 14 -2.72 1.01 -4.61
C ALA A 14 -3.74 2.09 -4.22
N TRP A 15 -4.94 2.05 -4.80
CA TRP A 15 -6.01 2.99 -4.46
C TRP A 15 -6.54 2.81 -3.03
N ILE A 16 -6.69 1.56 -2.57
CA ILE A 16 -7.06 1.25 -1.18
C ILE A 16 -5.99 1.78 -0.24
N LEU A 17 -4.72 1.51 -0.53
CA LEU A 17 -3.60 2.01 0.27
C LEU A 17 -3.60 3.55 0.36
N ARG A 18 -3.78 4.24 -0.78
CA ARG A 18 -3.86 5.70 -0.82
C ARG A 18 -4.99 6.23 0.05
N LYS A 19 -6.17 5.61 0.02
CA LYS A 19 -7.30 6.00 0.87
C LYS A 19 -7.03 5.78 2.34
N PHE A 20 -6.33 4.70 2.67
CA PHE A 20 -5.99 4.37 4.05
C PHE A 20 -5.05 5.40 4.67
N ILE A 21 -3.98 5.77 3.95
CA ILE A 21 -2.98 6.75 4.45
C ILE A 21 -3.45 8.20 4.38
N HIS A 22 -4.48 8.52 3.57
CA HIS A 22 -4.98 9.90 3.44
C HIS A 22 -5.58 10.47 4.74
N GLY A 23 -5.93 9.61 5.71
CA GLY A 23 -6.40 10.05 7.03
C GLY A 23 -5.29 10.27 8.06
N MET A 24 -4.04 9.95 7.74
CA MET A 24 -2.89 10.00 8.64
C MET A 24 -2.04 11.25 8.39
N ASP A 25 -1.28 11.67 9.40
CA ASP A 25 -0.24 12.68 9.21
C ASP A 25 0.91 12.12 8.35
N GLU A 26 1.64 12.98 7.63
CA GLU A 26 2.68 12.54 6.69
C GLU A 26 3.75 11.66 7.36
N ILE A 27 4.14 12.01 8.58
CA ILE A 27 5.15 11.26 9.35
C ILE A 27 4.61 9.89 9.74
N GLU A 28 3.40 9.87 10.30
CA GLU A 28 2.73 8.63 10.74
C GLU A 28 2.50 7.67 9.57
N ALA A 29 2.06 8.19 8.41
CA ALA A 29 1.89 7.40 7.21
C ALA A 29 3.21 6.76 6.74
N MET A 30 4.31 7.51 6.80
CA MET A 30 5.62 7.03 6.37
C MET A 30 6.17 5.96 7.31
N GLU A 31 6.05 6.17 8.62
CA GLU A 31 6.43 5.18 9.64
C GLU A 31 5.59 3.91 9.53
N PHE A 32 4.28 4.03 9.32
CA PHE A 32 3.38 2.91 9.10
C PHE A 32 3.80 2.09 7.87
N LEU A 33 4.04 2.76 6.73
CA LEU A 33 4.46 2.12 5.50
C LEU A 33 5.79 1.39 5.68
N LEU A 34 6.80 2.06 6.22
CA LEU A 34 8.11 1.46 6.48
C LEU A 34 8.01 0.26 7.43
N GLY A 35 7.27 0.39 8.53
CA GLY A 35 7.11 -0.68 9.51
C GLY A 35 6.45 -1.93 8.93
N ARG A 36 5.49 -1.76 8.01
CA ARG A 36 4.82 -2.88 7.33
C ARG A 36 5.69 -3.48 6.23
N LEU A 37 6.31 -2.66 5.40
CA LEU A 37 7.19 -3.12 4.32
C LEU A 37 8.40 -3.88 4.85
N GLN A 38 8.94 -3.51 6.01
CA GLN A 38 10.04 -4.25 6.65
C GLN A 38 9.63 -5.64 7.16
N GLN A 39 8.34 -5.88 7.40
CA GLN A 39 7.83 -7.18 7.88
C GLN A 39 7.53 -8.16 6.73
N THR A 40 7.51 -7.67 5.49
CA THR A 40 7.13 -8.43 4.28
C THR A 40 8.28 -8.44 3.29
N LYS A 41 8.50 -9.54 2.59
CA LYS A 41 9.58 -9.63 1.59
C LYS A 41 9.16 -9.13 0.22
N THR A 42 7.86 -9.18 -0.09
CA THR A 42 7.30 -8.77 -1.37
C THR A 42 6.11 -7.83 -1.20
N ASN A 43 5.81 -7.04 -2.23
CA ASN A 43 4.63 -6.18 -2.24
C ASN A 43 3.32 -6.98 -2.18
N ASP A 44 3.30 -8.18 -2.75
CA ASP A 44 2.15 -9.08 -2.65
C ASP A 44 1.86 -9.49 -1.21
N GLU A 45 2.90 -9.88 -0.46
CA GLU A 45 2.79 -10.19 0.97
C GLU A 45 2.30 -8.97 1.78
N PHE A 46 2.78 -7.77 1.45
CA PHE A 46 2.32 -6.53 2.07
C PHE A 46 0.83 -6.29 1.82
N PHE A 47 0.38 -6.39 0.56
CA PHE A 47 -1.02 -6.18 0.22
C PHE A 47 -1.93 -7.26 0.80
N ASP A 48 -1.46 -8.51 0.92
CA ASP A 48 -2.21 -9.58 1.56
C ASP A 48 -2.27 -9.42 3.09
N ALA A 49 -1.21 -8.89 3.71
CA ALA A 49 -1.22 -8.54 5.14
C ALA A 49 -2.19 -7.40 5.47
N MET A 50 -2.46 -6.48 4.52
CA MET A 50 -3.46 -5.42 4.69
C MET A 50 -4.90 -5.87 4.49
N LYS A 51 -5.14 -7.02 3.84
CA LYS A 51 -6.50 -7.59 3.67
C LYS A 51 -6.99 -8.32 4.92
N ARG A 52 -6.11 -8.63 5.88
CA ARG A 52 -6.42 -9.35 7.12
C ARG A 52 -6.87 -8.43 8.24
#